data_AF-A0A6C0B1F0-F1
#
_entry.id   AF-A0A6C0B1F0-F1
#
_cell.length_a   1.000
_cell.length_b   1.000
_cell.length_c   1.000
_cell.angle_alpha   90.00
_cell.angle_beta   90.00
_cell.angle_gamma   90.00
#
_symmetry.space_group_name_H-M   'P 1'
#
loop_
_entity.id
_entity.type
_entity.pdbx_description
1 polymer ?
#
loop_
_entity_poly.entity_id
_entity_poly.type
_entity_poly.pdbx_seq_one_letter_code
_entity_poly.pdbx_strand_id
1 'polypeptide(L)'
;MDMKEYDDAAEGTDTCHKLDCGHAFHTKCIILVLTKTRHACPSCNKNKPPEKQLEIEGLIRTTLLAVKRDPRVKVVREEFETGKEEYKQVLRQLQEESREWITKRAEELKIKEYRSYYYSSASAVMVTARKVAREMGPKFIAAINSDRTPNNRWGASISKRTIFGVNPPGYRDWKLTHPRVWVRI
;
A
#
# COMPACT_ATOMS: atom_id res chain seq x y z
N MET A 1 -22.81 -32.87 17.12
CA MET A 1 -23.46 -31.88 17.99
C MET A 1 -24.80 -31.54 17.36
N ASP A 2 -25.90 -31.85 18.03
CA ASP A 2 -27.24 -31.46 17.59
C ASP A 2 -27.36 -29.93 17.70
N MET A 3 -27.57 -29.26 16.57
CA MET A 3 -27.51 -27.78 16.44
C MET A 3 -28.76 -27.06 16.99
N LYS A 4 -29.42 -27.60 18.01
CA LYS A 4 -30.50 -26.89 18.69
C LYS A 4 -30.00 -25.83 19.68
N GLU A 5 -28.69 -25.79 19.94
CA GLU A 5 -28.09 -24.94 20.99
C GLU A 5 -27.07 -23.91 20.47
N TYR A 6 -26.96 -23.69 19.15
CA TYR A 6 -26.04 -22.66 18.62
C TYR A 6 -26.79 -21.35 18.37
N ASP A 7 -26.62 -20.39 19.28
CA ASP A 7 -27.19 -19.05 19.19
C ASP A 7 -26.16 -18.08 18.57
N ASP A 8 -26.43 -17.61 17.36
CA ASP A 8 -25.60 -16.64 16.62
C ASP A 8 -26.37 -15.31 16.53
N ALA A 9 -25.82 -14.25 17.13
CA ALA A 9 -26.47 -12.95 17.28
C ALA A 9 -26.51 -12.11 15.98
N ALA A 10 -26.01 -12.64 14.85
CA ALA A 10 -26.08 -11.99 13.55
C ALA A 10 -27.39 -12.35 12.82
N GLU A 11 -28.20 -11.34 12.44
CA GLU A 11 -29.45 -11.47 11.66
C GLU A 11 -29.23 -12.29 10.36
N GLY A 12 -29.41 -13.60 10.42
CA GLY A 12 -29.05 -14.46 9.29
C GLY A 12 -29.43 -15.93 9.39
N THR A 13 -30.39 -16.33 10.22
CA THR A 13 -30.61 -17.76 10.53
C THR A 13 -32.07 -18.19 10.55
N ASP A 14 -32.78 -18.12 9.41
CA ASP A 14 -34.08 -18.80 9.31
C ASP A 14 -34.02 -20.17 8.61
N THR A 15 -33.00 -20.48 7.81
CA THR A 15 -32.81 -21.84 7.27
C THR A 15 -31.33 -22.19 7.04
N CYS A 16 -30.92 -23.37 7.51
CA CYS A 16 -29.68 -24.04 7.13
C CYS A 16 -29.97 -25.08 6.06
N HIS A 17 -29.14 -25.15 5.03
CA HIS A 17 -29.23 -26.15 3.97
C HIS A 17 -28.08 -27.16 4.10
N LYS A 18 -28.42 -28.45 4.16
CA LYS A 18 -27.46 -29.56 4.21
C LYS A 18 -27.28 -30.12 2.80
N LEU A 19 -26.04 -30.14 2.34
CA LEU A 19 -25.68 -30.72 1.04
C LEU A 19 -25.55 -32.24 1.15
N ASP A 20 -25.62 -32.94 0.01
CA ASP A 20 -25.53 -34.41 -0.07
C ASP A 20 -24.25 -34.98 0.55
N CYS A 21 -23.17 -34.20 0.54
CA CYS A 21 -21.91 -34.53 1.20
C CYS A 21 -21.94 -34.44 2.75
N GLY A 22 -23.08 -34.09 3.34
CA GLY A 22 -23.29 -34.02 4.79
C GLY A 22 -22.95 -32.67 5.44
N HIS A 23 -22.30 -31.74 4.73
CA HIS A 23 -21.99 -30.40 5.24
C HIS A 23 -23.21 -29.47 5.23
N ALA A 24 -23.44 -28.75 6.32
CA ALA A 24 -24.53 -27.78 6.47
C ALA A 24 -23.99 -26.35 6.45
N PHE A 25 -24.73 -25.46 5.79
CA PHE A 25 -24.40 -24.04 5.64
C PHE A 25 -25.67 -23.20 5.70
N HIS A 26 -25.56 -21.91 6.03
CA HIS A 26 -26.69 -20.98 5.88
C HIS A 26 -27.13 -20.93 4.41
N THR A 27 -28.44 -21.08 4.15
CA THR A 27 -28.99 -21.18 2.79
C THR A 27 -28.55 -20.00 1.91
N LYS A 28 -28.60 -18.77 2.45
CA LYS A 28 -28.16 -17.56 1.73
C LYS A 28 -26.66 -17.61 1.38
N CYS A 29 -25.81 -18.05 2.31
CA CYS A 29 -24.36 -18.11 2.09
C CYS A 29 -23.98 -19.19 1.10
N ILE A 30 -24.66 -20.34 1.11
CA ILE A 30 -24.28 -21.48 0.27
C ILE A 30 -24.79 -21.37 -1.17
N ILE A 31 -25.94 -20.76 -1.43
CA ILE A 31 -26.44 -20.53 -2.80
C ILE A 31 -25.43 -19.72 -3.62
N LEU A 32 -24.90 -18.62 -3.05
CA LEU A 32 -23.93 -17.77 -3.74
C LEU A 32 -22.58 -18.47 -3.96
N VAL A 33 -22.21 -19.41 -3.11
CA VAL A 33 -20.96 -20.15 -3.28
C VAL A 33 -21.15 -21.30 -4.27
N LEU A 34 -22.23 -22.08 -4.19
CA LEU A 34 -22.52 -23.18 -5.11
C LEU A 34 -22.68 -22.71 -6.55
N THR A 35 -23.30 -21.55 -6.77
CA THR A 35 -23.40 -20.94 -8.11
C THR A 35 -22.01 -20.65 -8.70
N LYS A 36 -21.04 -20.24 -7.88
CA LYS A 36 -19.66 -19.96 -8.31
C LYS A 36 -18.81 -21.23 -8.43
N THR A 37 -19.04 -22.24 -7.60
CA THR A 37 -18.24 -23.48 -7.54
C THR A 37 -18.85 -24.63 -8.33
N ARG A 38 -19.78 -24.37 -9.26
CA ARG A 38 -20.49 -25.40 -10.05
C ARG A 38 -21.12 -26.49 -9.17
N HIS A 39 -21.80 -26.07 -8.11
CA HIS A 39 -22.44 -26.91 -7.11
C HIS A 39 -21.48 -27.81 -6.29
N ALA A 40 -20.17 -27.55 -6.34
CA ALA A 40 -19.22 -28.25 -5.48
C ALA A 40 -19.25 -27.68 -4.06
N CYS A 41 -19.44 -28.57 -3.07
CA CYS A 41 -19.38 -28.21 -1.66
C CYS A 41 -18.03 -27.52 -1.33
N PRO A 42 -18.03 -26.34 -0.68
CA PRO A 42 -16.80 -25.61 -0.35
C PRO A 42 -15.86 -26.38 0.58
N SER A 43 -16.41 -27.18 1.51
CA SER A 43 -15.64 -28.00 2.44
C SER A 43 -15.04 -29.22 1.76
N CYS A 44 -15.74 -29.85 0.82
CA CYS A 44 -15.19 -30.96 0.03
C CYS A 44 -14.16 -30.48 -1.01
N ASN A 45 -14.40 -29.33 -1.64
CA ASN A 45 -13.54 -28.82 -2.71
C ASN A 45 -12.24 -28.18 -2.18
N LYS A 46 -12.17 -27.80 -0.90
CA LYS A 46 -10.91 -27.41 -0.24
C LYS A 46 -9.92 -28.57 -0.08
N ASN A 47 -10.39 -29.81 -0.11
CA ASN A 47 -9.59 -31.00 0.18
C ASN A 47 -9.35 -31.86 -1.06
N LYS A 48 -8.97 -31.25 -2.20
CA LYS A 48 -8.32 -32.06 -3.24
C LYS A 48 -6.98 -32.54 -2.67
N PRO A 49 -6.67 -33.84 -2.73
CA PRO A 49 -5.39 -34.34 -2.21
C PRO A 49 -4.24 -33.63 -2.93
N PRO A 50 -3.14 -33.29 -2.23
CA PRO A 50 -2.02 -32.54 -2.80
C PRO A 50 -1.49 -33.15 -4.11
N GLU A 51 -1.51 -34.48 -4.22
CA GLU A 51 -1.15 -35.26 -5.41
C GLU A 51 -1.95 -34.83 -6.65
N LYS A 52 -3.28 -34.69 -6.54
CA LYS A 52 -4.13 -34.27 -7.65
C LYS A 52 -3.94 -32.80 -8.04
N GLN A 53 -3.54 -31.94 -7.11
CA GLN A 53 -3.18 -30.55 -7.42
C GLN A 53 -1.86 -30.49 -8.18
N LEU A 54 -0.85 -31.23 -7.71
CA LEU A 54 0.45 -31.33 -8.36
C LEU A 54 0.36 -31.94 -9.77
N GLU A 55 -0.50 -32.93 -9.98
CA GLU A 55 -0.80 -33.50 -11.31
C GLU A 55 -1.37 -32.45 -12.26
N ILE A 56 -2.32 -31.63 -11.80
CA ILE A 56 -2.94 -30.56 -12.60
C ILE A 56 -1.91 -29.48 -12.92
N GLU A 57 -1.11 -29.03 -11.94
CA GLU A 57 -0.06 -28.03 -12.15
C GLU A 57 1.03 -28.54 -13.11
N GLY A 58 1.43 -29.81 -12.97
CA GLY A 58 2.35 -30.47 -13.88
C GLY A 58 1.83 -30.53 -15.31
N LEU A 59 0.55 -30.86 -15.49
CA LEU A 59 -0.12 -30.85 -16.79
C LEU A 59 -0.17 -29.43 -17.38
N ILE A 60 -0.61 -28.44 -16.61
CA ILE A 60 -0.65 -27.03 -17.04
C ILE A 60 0.74 -26.57 -17.50
N ARG A 61 1.77 -26.83 -16.70
CA ARG A 61 3.16 -26.43 -17.02
C ARG A 61 3.63 -27.09 -18.31
N THR A 62 3.36 -28.38 -18.49
CA THR A 62 3.77 -29.14 -19.68
C THR A 62 3.05 -28.63 -20.92
N THR A 63 1.73 -28.40 -20.84
CA THR A 63 0.94 -27.82 -21.93
C THR A 63 1.42 -26.41 -22.28
N LEU A 64 1.64 -25.54 -21.30
CA LEU A 64 2.12 -24.18 -21.55
C LEU A 64 3.53 -24.16 -22.16
N LEU A 65 4.41 -25.10 -21.78
CA LEU A 65 5.73 -25.23 -22.41
C LEU A 65 5.62 -25.68 -23.88
N ALA A 66 4.71 -26.58 -24.19
CA ALA A 66 4.43 -26.99 -25.58
C ALA A 66 3.87 -25.81 -26.39
N VAL A 67 2.87 -25.10 -25.85
CA VAL A 67 2.30 -23.88 -26.47
C VAL A 67 3.38 -22.81 -26.67
N LYS A 68 4.26 -22.61 -25.69
CA LYS A 68 5.39 -21.66 -25.78
C LYS A 68 6.37 -21.98 -26.92
N ARG A 69 6.47 -23.25 -27.32
CA ARG A 69 7.31 -23.74 -28.43
C ARG A 69 6.61 -23.68 -29.79
N ASP A 70 5.28 -23.50 -29.82
CA ASP A 70 4.53 -23.36 -31.08
C ASP A 70 5.04 -22.13 -31.86
N PRO A 71 5.36 -22.27 -33.16
CA PRO A 71 5.88 -21.16 -33.96
C PRO A 71 4.97 -19.93 -33.98
N ARG A 72 3.64 -20.11 -33.97
CA ARG A 72 2.67 -19.00 -33.99
C ARG A 72 2.75 -18.19 -32.71
N VAL A 73 2.88 -18.87 -31.57
CA VAL A 73 3.03 -18.23 -30.26
C VAL A 73 4.41 -17.58 -30.13
N LYS A 74 5.45 -18.19 -30.71
CA LYS A 74 6.80 -17.62 -30.71
C LYS A 74 6.85 -16.26 -31.39
N VAL A 75 6.24 -16.11 -32.57
CA VAL A 75 6.19 -14.84 -33.32
C VAL A 75 5.53 -13.73 -32.49
N VAL A 76 4.33 -13.99 -31.97
CA VAL A 76 3.61 -13.00 -31.15
C VAL A 76 4.37 -12.66 -29.87
N ARG A 77 5.09 -13.62 -29.28
CA ARG A 77 5.92 -13.37 -28.09
C ARG A 77 7.13 -12.49 -28.42
N GLU A 78 7.74 -12.68 -29.59
CA GLU A 78 8.86 -11.84 -30.03
C GLU A 78 8.39 -10.40 -30.28
N GLU A 79 7.25 -10.20 -30.92
CA GLU A 79 6.62 -8.88 -31.06
C GLU A 79 6.33 -8.23 -29.69
N PHE A 80 5.78 -9.01 -28.75
CA PHE A 80 5.55 -8.54 -27.38
C PHE A 80 6.84 -8.12 -26.68
N GLU A 81 7.91 -8.90 -26.76
CA GLU A 81 9.18 -8.56 -26.12
C GLU A 81 9.82 -7.33 -26.75
N THR A 82 9.73 -7.17 -28.08
CA THR A 82 10.16 -5.94 -28.77
C THR A 82 9.39 -4.72 -28.27
N GLY A 83 8.05 -4.76 -28.30
CA GLY A 83 7.23 -3.64 -27.83
C GLY A 83 7.43 -3.33 -26.35
N LYS A 84 7.67 -4.35 -25.52
CA LYS A 84 8.02 -4.19 -24.10
C LYS A 84 9.38 -3.50 -23.93
N GLU A 85 10.37 -3.81 -24.76
CA GLU A 85 11.68 -3.15 -24.67
C GLU A 85 11.62 -1.71 -25.19
N GLU A 86 10.91 -1.45 -26.29
CA GLU A 86 10.63 -0.10 -26.79
C GLU A 86 9.92 0.75 -25.73
N TYR A 87 8.88 0.21 -25.10
CA TYR A 87 8.17 0.90 -24.01
C TYR A 87 9.10 1.24 -22.84
N LYS A 88 9.96 0.30 -22.42
CA LYS A 88 10.97 0.57 -21.38
C LYS A 88 11.96 1.66 -21.80
N GLN A 89 12.38 1.70 -23.06
CA GLN A 89 13.27 2.73 -23.56
C GLN A 89 12.62 4.11 -23.47
N VAL A 90 11.37 4.25 -23.94
CA VAL A 90 10.61 5.50 -23.85
C VAL A 90 10.42 5.93 -22.38
N LEU A 91 10.10 4.98 -21.48
CA LEU A 91 10.00 5.28 -20.05
C LEU A 91 11.33 5.75 -19.44
N ARG A 92 12.47 5.17 -19.84
CA ARG A 92 13.79 5.61 -19.38
C ARG A 92 14.08 7.02 -19.86
N GLN A 93 13.86 7.30 -21.14
CA GLN A 93 14.04 8.63 -21.71
C GLN A 93 13.20 9.67 -20.97
N LEU A 94 11.91 9.41 -20.78
CA LEU A 94 11.03 10.32 -20.04
C LEU A 94 11.49 10.55 -18.61
N GLN A 95 12.03 9.52 -17.93
CA GLN A 95 12.57 9.67 -16.58
C GLN A 95 13.82 10.56 -16.56
N GLU A 96 14.70 10.43 -17.55
CA GLU A 96 15.91 11.24 -17.69
C GLU A 96 15.55 12.70 -17.98
N GLU A 97 14.74 12.94 -19.02
CA GLU A 97 14.27 14.28 -19.39
C GLU A 97 13.53 14.97 -18.25
N SER A 98 12.66 14.23 -17.55
CA SER A 98 11.94 14.76 -16.39
C SER A 98 12.90 15.15 -15.26
N ARG A 99 13.92 14.33 -14.97
CA ARG A 99 14.90 14.63 -13.92
C ARG A 99 15.70 15.88 -14.25
N GLU A 100 16.16 16.02 -15.49
CA GLU A 100 16.90 17.18 -15.95
C GLU A 100 16.02 18.44 -15.86
N TRP A 101 14.80 18.38 -16.39
CA TRP A 101 13.87 19.49 -16.34
C TRP A 101 13.52 19.90 -14.91
N ILE A 102 13.22 18.95 -14.02
CA ILE A 102 12.92 19.23 -12.61
C ILE A 102 14.11 19.89 -11.93
N THR A 103 15.33 19.40 -12.17
CA THR A 103 16.54 19.92 -11.53
C THR A 103 16.76 21.38 -11.95
N LYS A 104 16.74 21.64 -13.27
CA LYS A 104 16.88 22.99 -13.82
C LYS A 104 15.78 23.91 -13.29
N ARG A 105 14.53 23.46 -13.30
CA ARG A 105 13.40 24.26 -12.84
C ARG A 105 13.47 24.53 -11.34
N ALA A 106 13.96 23.59 -10.55
CA ALA A 106 14.16 23.76 -9.11
C ALA A 106 15.25 24.80 -8.79
N GLU A 107 16.30 24.86 -9.61
CA GLU A 107 17.34 25.88 -9.54
C GLU A 107 16.80 27.27 -9.93
N GLU A 108 16.07 27.38 -11.04
CA GLU A 108 15.42 28.62 -11.49
C GLU A 108 14.46 29.18 -10.42
N LEU A 109 13.69 28.30 -9.78
CA LEU A 109 12.77 28.66 -8.69
C LEU A 109 13.47 28.84 -7.34
N LYS A 110 14.79 28.63 -7.27
CA LYS A 110 15.61 28.75 -6.06
C LYS A 110 15.04 27.94 -4.88
N ILE A 111 14.49 26.75 -5.16
CA ILE A 111 13.78 25.93 -4.16
C ILE A 111 14.67 25.64 -2.94
N LYS A 112 15.98 25.45 -3.15
CA LYS A 112 16.95 25.22 -2.07
C LYS A 112 17.08 26.41 -1.12
N GLU A 113 17.03 27.64 -1.64
CA GLU A 113 17.14 28.86 -0.83
C GLU A 113 15.88 29.05 0.02
N TYR A 114 14.70 28.94 -0.58
CA TYR A 114 13.43 28.99 0.14
C TYR A 114 13.32 27.90 1.20
N ARG A 115 13.80 26.69 0.89
CA ARG A 115 13.88 25.59 1.86
C ARG A 115 14.80 25.95 3.02
N SER A 116 16.00 26.42 2.73
CA SER A 116 16.98 26.82 3.75
C SER A 116 16.39 27.88 4.68
N TYR A 117 15.74 28.89 4.10
CA TYR A 117 15.07 29.96 4.82
C TYR A 117 13.94 29.43 5.71
N TYR A 118 13.05 28.58 5.18
CA TYR A 118 11.96 27.99 5.96
C TYR A 118 12.47 27.26 7.21
N TYR A 119 13.50 26.40 7.06
CA TYR A 119 14.06 25.66 8.18
C TYR A 119 14.84 26.55 9.15
N SER A 120 15.55 27.57 8.67
CA SER A 120 16.27 28.51 9.54
C SER A 120 15.29 29.36 10.36
N SER A 121 14.21 29.85 9.76
CA SER A 121 13.13 30.56 10.46
C SER A 121 12.45 29.68 11.51
N ALA A 122 12.09 28.45 11.16
CA ALA A 122 11.49 27.51 12.11
C ALA A 122 12.44 27.20 13.29
N SER A 123 13.73 27.03 13.01
CA SER A 123 14.76 26.83 14.03
C SER A 123 14.90 28.06 14.93
N ALA A 124 14.93 29.26 14.36
CA ALA A 124 15.03 30.52 15.11
C ALA A 124 13.85 30.69 16.08
N VAL A 125 12.63 30.40 15.64
CA VAL A 125 11.44 30.41 16.51
C VAL A 125 11.63 29.45 17.69
N MET A 126 12.10 28.23 17.46
CA MET A 126 12.32 27.25 18.53
C MET A 126 13.47 27.63 19.47
N VAL A 127 14.53 28.27 18.96
CA VAL A 127 15.61 28.80 19.80
C VAL A 127 15.08 29.89 20.71
N THR A 128 14.29 30.82 20.18
CA THR A 128 13.67 31.90 20.96
C THR A 128 12.68 31.34 21.98
N ALA A 129 11.82 30.38 21.60
CA ALA A 129 10.88 29.73 22.51
C ALA A 129 11.61 29.06 23.70
N ARG A 130 12.76 28.41 23.45
CA ARG A 130 13.59 27.83 24.52
C ARG A 130 14.22 28.90 25.42
N LYS A 131 14.60 30.06 24.89
CA LYS A 131 15.12 31.18 25.71
C LYS A 131 14.04 31.70 26.65
N VAL A 132 12.84 31.98 26.11
CA VAL A 132 11.68 32.42 26.92
C VAL A 132 11.33 31.37 27.98
N ALA A 133 11.30 30.08 27.63
CA ALA A 133 11.04 29.02 28.60
C ALA A 133 12.12 28.90 29.68
N ARG A 134 13.37 29.25 29.38
CA ARG A 134 14.44 29.30 30.38
C ARG A 134 14.20 30.43 31.39
N GLU A 135 13.75 31.60 30.90
CA GLU A 135 13.40 32.76 31.74
C GLU A 135 12.18 32.46 32.62
N MET A 136 11.21 31.68 32.14
CA MET A 136 10.06 31.21 32.92
C MET A 136 10.44 30.22 34.04
N GLY A 137 11.59 29.56 33.90
CA GLY A 137 12.18 28.71 34.94
C GLY A 137 12.45 27.24 34.51
N PRO A 138 13.15 26.47 35.36
CA PRO A 138 13.69 25.16 35.00
C PRO A 138 12.65 24.13 34.56
N LYS A 139 11.44 24.17 35.14
CA LYS A 139 10.34 23.27 34.80
C LYS A 139 9.87 23.43 33.35
N PHE A 140 9.84 24.66 32.84
CA PHE A 140 9.35 24.96 31.49
C PHE A 140 10.34 24.55 30.41
N ILE A 141 11.64 24.81 30.60
CA ILE A 141 12.68 24.35 29.66
C ILE A 141 12.78 22.81 29.65
N ALA A 142 12.60 22.15 30.80
CA ALA A 142 12.53 20.69 30.87
C ALA A 142 11.31 20.14 30.09
N ALA A 143 10.15 20.80 30.18
CA ALA A 143 8.96 20.43 29.42
C ALA A 143 9.18 20.57 27.89
N ILE A 144 9.80 21.67 27.43
CA ILE A 144 10.10 21.84 26.00
C ILE A 144 11.15 20.83 25.51
N ASN A 145 12.17 20.52 26.32
CA ASN A 145 13.21 19.55 25.93
C ASN A 145 12.71 18.10 25.94
N SER A 146 11.65 17.81 26.69
CA SER A 146 10.97 16.50 26.71
C SER A 146 9.94 16.34 25.59
N ASP A 147 9.67 17.39 24.81
CA ASP A 147 8.92 17.31 23.54
C ASP A 147 9.77 16.65 22.44
N ARG A 148 10.12 15.39 22.66
CA ARG A 148 10.61 14.47 21.65
C ARG A 148 9.41 13.74 21.10
N THR A 149 9.25 13.72 19.78
CA THR A 149 8.28 12.85 19.10
C THR A 149 8.44 11.42 19.62
N PRO A 150 7.49 10.88 20.40
CA PRO A 150 7.57 9.51 20.84
C PRO A 150 7.09 8.65 19.69
N ASN A 151 8.02 7.99 18.98
CA ASN A 151 7.81 6.88 18.03
C ASN A 151 6.69 6.95 16.97
N ASN A 152 5.95 8.06 16.84
CA ASN A 152 4.95 8.22 15.81
C ASN A 152 5.63 8.77 14.56
N ARG A 153 6.04 7.84 13.69
CA ARG A 153 6.48 8.06 12.30
C ARG A 153 5.60 9.04 11.48
N TRP A 154 4.44 9.42 12.01
CA TRP A 154 3.38 10.14 11.33
C TRP A 154 2.88 11.40 12.06
N GLY A 155 3.36 11.69 13.29
CA GLY A 155 2.88 12.80 14.13
C GLY A 155 3.89 13.95 14.28
N ALA A 156 3.42 15.19 14.32
CA ALA A 156 4.25 16.36 14.68
C ALA A 156 4.39 16.43 16.21
N SER A 157 5.54 16.93 16.66
CA SER A 157 5.77 17.27 18.06
C SER A 157 4.69 18.25 18.56
N ILE A 158 4.48 18.30 19.88
CA ILE A 158 3.49 19.21 20.48
C ILE A 158 3.90 20.66 20.18
N SER A 159 5.18 20.99 20.29
CA SER A 159 5.73 22.30 19.90
C SER A 159 5.37 22.67 18.46
N LYS A 160 5.47 21.73 17.51
CA LYS A 160 5.17 22.03 16.10
C LYS A 160 3.69 22.34 15.86
N ARG A 161 2.80 21.59 16.51
CA ARG A 161 1.35 21.82 16.44
C ARG A 161 0.95 23.13 17.09
N THR A 162 1.49 23.42 18.27
CA THR A 162 1.11 24.59 19.06
C THR A 162 1.72 25.88 18.53
N ILE A 163 3.00 25.89 18.14
CA ILE A 163 3.70 27.11 17.72
C ILE A 163 3.46 27.43 16.24
N PHE A 164 3.47 26.41 15.37
CA PHE A 164 3.35 26.63 13.93
C PHE A 164 1.95 26.30 13.39
N GLY A 165 1.01 25.87 14.23
CA GLY A 165 -0.34 25.47 13.79
C GLY A 165 -0.36 24.26 12.85
N VAL A 166 0.76 23.53 12.73
CA VAL A 166 0.92 22.45 11.76
C VAL A 166 0.35 21.17 12.34
N ASN A 167 -0.83 20.76 11.88
CA ASN A 167 -1.39 19.44 12.15
C ASN A 167 -0.98 18.50 10.98
N PRO A 168 -0.14 17.47 11.18
CA PRO A 168 0.31 16.66 10.06
C PRO A 168 -0.77 15.66 9.61
N PRO A 169 -0.67 15.23 8.35
CA PRO A 169 -0.03 13.95 8.13
C PRO A 169 1.40 14.20 7.69
N GLY A 170 2.38 13.51 8.32
CA GLY A 170 3.83 13.76 8.19
C GLY A 170 4.41 13.67 6.77
N TYR A 171 3.55 13.48 5.77
CA TYR A 171 3.85 13.38 4.35
C TYR A 171 4.01 14.72 3.63
N ARG A 172 3.43 15.83 4.12
CA ARG A 172 3.47 17.13 3.41
C ARG A 172 4.84 17.81 3.48
N ASP A 173 5.48 17.83 4.65
CA ASP A 173 6.82 18.40 4.81
C ASP A 173 7.91 17.52 4.17
N TRP A 174 7.74 16.19 4.21
CA TRP A 174 8.67 15.26 3.55
C TRP A 174 8.69 15.45 2.02
N LYS A 175 7.55 15.76 1.39
CA LYS A 175 7.49 16.10 -0.04
C LYS A 175 8.27 17.37 -0.39
N LEU A 176 8.46 18.30 0.55
CA LEU A 176 9.34 19.46 0.38
C LEU A 176 10.83 19.10 0.49
N THR A 177 11.17 17.98 1.13
CA THR A 177 12.56 17.50 1.24
C THR A 177 13.05 16.81 -0.03
N HIS A 178 12.13 16.24 -0.82
CA HIS A 178 12.39 15.53 -2.06
C HIS A 178 11.29 15.87 -3.07
N PRO A 179 11.41 16.96 -3.85
CA PRO A 179 10.46 17.30 -4.90
C PRO A 179 10.58 16.26 -6.03
N ARG A 180 10.02 15.08 -5.81
CA ARG A 180 9.80 14.09 -6.85
C ARG A 180 8.51 14.49 -7.52
N VAL A 181 8.60 15.07 -8.72
CA VAL A 181 7.43 15.15 -9.60
C VAL A 181 7.16 13.72 -10.02
N TRP A 182 6.12 13.13 -9.42
CA TRP A 182 5.65 11.81 -9.82
C TRP A 182 4.84 12.00 -11.09
N VAL A 183 5.45 11.76 -12.25
CA VAL A 183 4.71 11.55 -13.48
C VAL A 183 4.06 10.17 -13.33
N ARG A 184 2.78 10.15 -12.91
CA ARG A 184 1.95 8.94 -13.03
C ARG A 184 1.58 8.84 -14.51
N ILE A 185 2.16 7.86 -15.19
CA ILE A 185 1.78 7.43 -16.55
C ILE A 185 0.90 6.19 -16.37
#